data_AF-A0A7S4M6Z1-F1
#
_entry.id   AF-A0A7S4M6Z1-F1
#
_cell.length_a   1.000
_cell.length_b   1.000
_cell.length_c   1.000
_cell.angle_alpha   90.00
_cell.angle_beta   90.00
_cell.angle_gamma   90.00
#
_symmetry.space_group_name_H-M   'P 1'
#
loop_
_entity.id
_entity.type
_entity.pdbx_description
1 polymer ?
#
loop_
_entity_poly.entity_id
_entity_poly.type
_entity_poly.pdbx_seq_one_letter_code
_entity_poly.pdbx_strand_id
1 'polypeptide(L)'
;PANGGELELVFLNGCQSEALGRAVHQGGVSCVVCWKTRVLDCAARVFACAFFRNIASGGGYESAFREARHAVECVMRKGAIRSPKGPLEAEVPMFEFADPDAPRMPTASGQPPPRTPLPIRVGIPVLM
;
A
#
# COMPACT_ATOMS: atom_id res chain seq x y z
N PRO A 1 26.73 2.63 8.69
CA PRO A 1 25.92 3.35 9.70
C PRO A 1 26.85 4.06 10.70
N ALA A 2 26.39 5.13 11.36
CA ALA A 2 27.27 6.06 12.09
C ALA A 2 28.15 5.40 13.18
N ASN A 3 27.79 4.21 13.67
CA ASN A 3 28.45 3.52 14.78
C ASN A 3 28.96 2.09 14.44
N GLY A 4 29.16 1.75 13.17
CA GLY A 4 29.73 0.45 12.78
C GLY A 4 28.79 -0.78 12.88
N GLY A 5 27.50 -0.58 13.14
CA GLY A 5 26.50 -1.66 13.06
C GLY A 5 26.26 -2.15 11.61
N GLU A 6 25.52 -3.24 11.46
CA GLU A 6 25.06 -3.69 10.14
C GLU A 6 23.80 -2.90 9.72
N LEU A 7 23.61 -2.75 8.40
CA LEU A 7 22.39 -2.12 7.86
C LEU A 7 21.28 -3.17 7.82
N GLU A 8 20.33 -3.08 8.74
CA GLU A 8 19.27 -4.10 8.91
C GLU A 8 18.00 -3.81 8.11
N LEU A 9 17.71 -2.55 7.82
CA LEU A 9 16.49 -2.14 7.13
C LEU A 9 16.79 -1.04 6.10
N VAL A 10 16.29 -1.23 4.88
CA VAL A 10 16.19 -0.17 3.87
C VAL A 10 14.74 0.02 3.45
N PHE A 11 14.26 1.25 3.53
CA PHE A 11 12.87 1.61 3.21
C PHE A 11 12.83 2.57 2.01
N LEU A 12 12.54 2.03 0.83
CA LEU A 12 12.52 2.76 -0.44
C LEU A 12 11.09 3.21 -0.79
N ASN A 13 10.65 4.31 -0.17
CA ASN A 13 9.29 4.85 -0.35
C ASN A 13 9.09 5.65 -1.64
N GLY A 14 9.53 5.12 -2.77
CA GLY A 14 9.43 5.75 -4.08
C GLY A 14 8.86 4.80 -5.13
N CYS A 15 8.35 5.36 -6.22
CA CYS A 15 7.79 4.60 -7.34
C CYS A 15 8.81 3.63 -7.94
N GLN A 16 8.36 2.41 -8.28
CA GLN A 16 9.13 1.42 -9.06
C GLN A 16 10.53 1.14 -8.49
N SER A 17 10.67 1.18 -7.16
CA SER A 17 11.93 0.99 -6.45
C SER A 17 12.34 -0.47 -6.27
N GLU A 18 11.55 -1.43 -6.77
CA GLU A 18 11.80 -2.86 -6.57
C GLU A 18 13.15 -3.33 -7.14
N ALA A 19 13.58 -2.85 -8.30
CA ALA A 19 14.89 -3.24 -8.86
C ALA A 19 16.05 -2.80 -7.96
N LEU A 20 15.99 -1.56 -7.44
CA LEU A 20 16.95 -1.07 -6.46
C LEU A 20 16.83 -1.85 -5.14
N GLY A 21 15.61 -2.16 -4.70
CA GLY A 21 15.38 -2.92 -3.48
C GLY A 21 15.98 -4.32 -3.53
N ARG A 22 15.85 -5.03 -4.67
CA ARG A 22 16.51 -6.33 -4.89
C ARG A 22 18.03 -6.21 -4.85
N ALA A 23 18.60 -5.18 -5.49
CA ALA A 23 20.05 -4.96 -5.47
C ALA A 23 20.58 -4.71 -4.05
N VAL A 24 19.84 -3.92 -3.25
CA VAL A 24 20.17 -3.66 -1.84
C VAL A 24 20.08 -4.94 -1.00
N HIS A 25 19.04 -5.75 -1.19
CA HIS A 25 18.88 -7.01 -0.48
C HIS A 25 19.98 -8.01 -0.85
N GLN A 26 20.32 -8.13 -2.14
CA GLN A 26 21.45 -8.95 -2.62
C GLN A 26 22.81 -8.46 -2.09
N GLY A 27 22.92 -7.17 -1.77
CA GLY A 27 24.08 -6.58 -1.11
C GLY A 27 24.21 -6.90 0.38
N GLY A 28 23.30 -7.70 0.95
CA GLY A 28 23.39 -8.20 2.33
C GLY A 28 22.45 -7.51 3.32
N VAL A 29 21.61 -6.58 2.89
CA VAL A 29 20.60 -5.98 3.78
C VAL A 29 19.47 -6.98 4.03
N SER A 30 19.25 -7.32 5.30
CA SER A 30 18.33 -8.37 5.72
C SER A 30 16.86 -8.06 5.44
N CYS A 31 16.46 -6.79 5.47
CA CYS A 31 15.08 -6.37 5.23
C CYS A 31 15.00 -5.17 4.29
N VAL A 32 14.24 -5.29 3.21
CA VAL A 32 14.00 -4.19 2.27
C VAL A 32 12.52 -4.01 1.97
N VAL A 33 12.00 -2.82 2.23
CA VAL A 33 10.65 -2.41 1.84
C VAL A 33 10.74 -1.50 0.62
N CYS A 34 9.99 -1.80 -0.43
CA CYS A 34 10.01 -1.04 -1.69
C CYS A 34 8.65 -1.11 -2.41
N TRP A 35 8.55 -0.47 -3.58
CA TRP A 35 7.34 -0.48 -4.41
C TRP A 35 7.62 -1.08 -5.78
N LYS A 36 6.80 -2.06 -6.16
CA LYS A 36 6.88 -2.72 -7.47
C LYS A 36 6.41 -1.83 -8.62
N THR A 37 5.39 -1.01 -8.36
CA THR A 37 4.74 -0.15 -9.37
C THR A 37 4.89 1.32 -8.97
N ARG A 38 4.27 2.23 -9.74
CA ARG A 38 4.09 3.60 -9.25
C ARG A 38 3.24 3.60 -7.98
N VAL A 39 3.50 4.56 -7.11
CA VAL A 39 2.82 4.74 -5.83
C VAL A 39 2.17 6.12 -5.76
N LEU A 40 1.03 6.22 -5.09
CA LEU A 40 0.38 7.49 -4.78
C LEU A 40 0.92 8.06 -3.47
N ASP A 41 1.38 9.32 -3.48
CA ASP A 41 2.05 9.98 -2.35
C ASP A 41 1.28 9.91 -1.02
N CYS A 42 -0.04 10.13 -1.04
CA CYS A 42 -0.83 10.11 0.18
C CYS A 42 -0.91 8.71 0.80
N ALA A 43 -0.97 7.66 -0.03
CA ALA A 43 -0.94 6.28 0.42
C ALA A 43 0.46 5.86 0.88
N ALA A 44 1.51 6.27 0.16
CA ALA A 44 2.91 6.06 0.56
C ALA A 44 3.20 6.67 1.94
N ARG A 45 2.65 7.85 2.22
CA ARG A 45 2.77 8.52 3.52
C ARG A 45 2.06 7.75 4.63
N VAL A 46 0.79 7.36 4.42
CA VAL A 46 0.03 6.56 5.41
C VAL A 46 0.77 5.26 5.71
N PHE A 47 1.22 4.58 4.67
CA PHE A 47 1.99 3.35 4.77
C PHE A 47 3.26 3.54 5.61
N ALA A 48 4.10 4.54 5.29
CA ALA A 48 5.33 4.80 6.02
C ALA A 48 5.07 5.17 7.49
N CYS A 49 4.09 6.02 7.77
CA CYS A 49 3.74 6.40 9.14
C CYS A 49 3.29 5.20 9.97
N ALA A 50 2.44 4.32 9.42
CA ALA A 50 1.97 3.12 10.12
C ALA A 50 3.10 2.11 10.33
N PHE A 51 3.94 1.89 9.32
CA PHE A 51 5.11 1.02 9.40
C PHE A 51 6.03 1.44 10.55
N PHE A 52 6.53 2.68 10.53
CA PHE A 52 7.48 3.15 11.54
C PHE A 52 6.85 3.31 12.93
N ARG A 53 5.53 3.56 13.04
CA ARG A 53 4.84 3.54 14.33
C ARG A 53 4.82 2.15 14.96
N ASN A 54 4.60 1.10 14.16
CA ASN A 54 4.64 -0.28 14.62
C ASN A 54 6.05 -0.66 15.11
N ILE A 55 7.09 -0.30 14.35
CA ILE A 55 8.49 -0.50 14.75
C ILE A 55 8.83 0.26 16.04
N ALA A 56 8.42 1.53 16.15
CA ALA A 56 8.64 2.32 17.37
C ALA A 56 7.93 1.74 18.61
N SER A 57 6.90 0.93 18.40
CA SER A 57 6.17 0.22 19.46
C SER A 57 6.78 -1.17 19.77
N GLY A 58 7.92 -1.51 19.18
CA GLY A 58 8.63 -2.78 19.37
C GLY A 58 8.14 -3.92 18.46
N GLY A 59 7.37 -3.62 17.42
CA GLY A 59 6.97 -4.61 16.42
C GLY A 59 8.12 -4.99 15.47
N GLY A 60 8.00 -6.17 14.83
CA GLY A 60 8.94 -6.62 13.81
C GLY A 60 8.61 -6.09 12.41
N TYR A 61 9.51 -6.27 11.44
CA TYR A 61 9.32 -5.76 10.08
C TYR A 61 8.11 -6.37 9.36
N GLU A 62 7.85 -7.67 9.52
CA GLU A 62 6.68 -8.32 8.92
C GLU A 62 5.35 -7.80 9.51
N SER A 63 5.27 -7.65 10.83
CA SER A 63 4.08 -7.09 11.47
C SER A 63 3.87 -5.64 11.09
N ALA A 64 4.96 -4.85 11.01
CA ALA A 64 4.91 -3.47 10.57
C ALA A 64 4.45 -3.33 9.11
N PHE A 65 4.91 -4.22 8.22
CA PHE A 65 4.48 -4.24 6.83
C PHE A 65 2.99 -4.59 6.69
N ARG A 66 2.52 -5.59 7.45
CA ARG A 66 1.09 -5.97 7.46
C ARG A 66 0.21 -4.85 8.00
N GLU A 67 0.62 -4.23 9.11
CA GLU A 67 -0.08 -3.10 9.72
C GLU A 67 -0.11 -1.90 8.78
N ALA A 68 0.99 -1.61 8.09
CA ALA A 68 1.07 -0.52 7.11
C ALA A 68 0.13 -0.74 5.93
N ARG A 69 0.01 -1.98 5.43
CA ARG A 69 -0.97 -2.33 4.39
C ARG A 69 -2.40 -2.12 4.90
N HIS A 70 -2.71 -2.67 6.06
CA HIS A 70 -4.02 -2.54 6.68
C HIS A 70 -4.42 -1.07 6.89
N ALA A 71 -3.49 -0.24 7.39
CA ALA A 71 -3.73 1.20 7.59
C ALA A 71 -4.10 1.93 6.29
N VAL A 72 -3.51 1.57 5.15
CA VAL A 72 -3.87 2.14 3.84
C VAL A 72 -5.24 1.66 3.37
N GLU A 73 -5.54 0.36 3.52
CA GLU A 73 -6.84 -0.22 3.16
C GLU A 73 -7.99 0.30 4.02
N CYS A 74 -7.69 0.70 5.26
CA CYS A 74 -8.65 1.31 6.18
C CYS A 74 -8.87 2.82 5.97
N VAL A 75 -8.20 3.46 5.01
CA VAL A 75 -8.52 4.85 4.67
C VAL A 75 -9.86 4.88 3.94
N MET A 76 -10.86 5.47 4.58
CA MET A 76 -12.23 5.58 4.07
C MET A 76 -12.53 6.98 3.54
N ARG A 77 -13.55 7.06 2.70
CA ARG A 77 -14.17 8.32 2.25
C ARG A 77 -15.68 8.12 2.09
N LYS A 78 -16.41 9.22 2.10
CA LYS A 78 -17.84 9.22 1.72
C LYS A 78 -18.02 8.68 0.29
N GLY A 79 -19.05 7.87 0.13
CA GLY A 79 -19.48 7.32 -1.14
C GLY A 79 -20.77 6.56 -0.99
N ALA A 80 -21.03 5.62 -1.90
CA ALA A 80 -22.20 4.77 -1.84
C ALA A 80 -21.85 3.32 -2.19
N ILE A 81 -22.58 2.39 -1.58
CA ILE A 81 -22.56 0.98 -1.92
C ILE A 81 -23.79 0.61 -2.75
N ARG A 82 -23.64 -0.36 -3.64
CA ARG A 82 -24.73 -0.88 -4.45
C ARG A 82 -25.71 -1.66 -3.57
N SER A 83 -26.99 -1.29 -3.61
CA SER A 83 -28.08 -2.04 -2.95
C SER A 83 -29.24 -2.33 -3.92
N PRO A 84 -30.10 -3.32 -3.63
CA PRO A 84 -31.28 -3.61 -4.47
C PRO A 84 -32.26 -2.44 -4.62
N LYS A 85 -32.30 -1.52 -3.65
CA LYS A 85 -33.22 -0.38 -3.64
C LYS A 85 -32.59 0.91 -4.20
N GLY A 86 -31.37 0.82 -4.74
CA GLY A 86 -30.58 1.97 -5.21
C GLY A 86 -29.28 2.15 -4.43
N PRO A 87 -28.44 3.14 -4.77
CA PRO A 87 -27.22 3.46 -4.03
C PRO A 87 -27.53 3.82 -2.57
N LEU A 88 -26.79 3.24 -1.63
CA LEU A 88 -26.88 3.57 -0.21
C LEU A 88 -25.61 4.30 0.22
N GLU A 89 -25.75 5.49 0.79
CA GLU A 89 -24.65 6.27 1.34
C GLU A 89 -23.88 5.47 2.40
N ALA A 90 -22.56 5.45 2.28
CA ALA A 90 -21.66 4.68 3.13
C ALA A 90 -20.24 5.27 3.12
N GLU A 91 -19.44 4.87 4.10
CA GLU A 91 -17.99 5.02 4.03
C GLU A 91 -17.42 3.89 3.16
N VAL A 92 -16.70 4.25 2.10
CA VAL A 92 -16.11 3.30 1.15
C VAL A 92 -14.59 3.43 1.14
N PRO A 93 -13.85 2.34 0.86
CA PRO A 93 -12.38 2.41 0.78
C PRO A 93 -11.91 3.44 -0.24
N MET A 94 -11.01 4.32 0.19
CA MET A 94 -10.38 5.31 -0.66
C MET A 94 -9.31 4.68 -1.56
N PHE A 95 -8.62 3.65 -1.06
CA PHE A 95 -7.45 3.04 -1.70
C PHE A 95 -7.62 1.53 -1.93
N GLU A 96 -6.92 1.01 -2.94
CA GLU A 96 -6.69 -0.42 -3.13
C GLU A 96 -5.25 -0.67 -3.62
N PHE A 97 -4.59 -1.73 -3.13
CA PHE A 97 -3.27 -2.13 -3.63
C PHE A 97 -3.41 -2.83 -4.97
N ALA A 98 -3.13 -2.09 -6.03
CA ALA A 98 -3.05 -2.58 -7.39
C ALA A 98 -2.18 -1.62 -8.21
N ASP A 99 -1.69 -2.09 -9.35
CA ASP A 99 -0.94 -1.25 -10.28
C ASP A 99 -1.84 -0.11 -10.79
N PRO A 100 -1.48 1.17 -10.55
CA PRO A 100 -2.26 2.31 -11.02
C PRO A 100 -2.34 2.41 -12.54
N ASP A 101 -1.35 1.86 -13.26
CA ASP A 101 -1.26 1.98 -14.71
C ASP A 101 -1.85 0.73 -15.40
N ALA A 102 -2.20 -0.31 -14.64
CA ALA A 102 -2.90 -1.47 -15.19
C ALA A 102 -4.35 -1.11 -15.58
N PRO A 103 -4.89 -1.69 -16.66
CA PRO A 103 -6.28 -1.47 -17.04
C PRO A 103 -7.24 -1.95 -15.93
N ARG A 104 -8.35 -1.22 -15.75
CA ARG A 104 -9.51 -1.74 -15.01
C ARG A 104 -10.32 -2.59 -15.97
N MET A 105 -10.46 -3.89 -15.67
CA MET A 105 -11.38 -4.74 -16.42
C MET A 105 -12.81 -4.21 -16.24
N PRO A 106 -13.62 -4.13 -17.31
CA PRO A 106 -15.04 -3.80 -17.20
C PRO A 106 -15.74 -4.79 -16.27
N THR A 107 -16.70 -4.32 -15.47
CA THR A 107 -17.62 -5.22 -14.79
C THR A 107 -18.41 -5.98 -15.85
N ALA A 108 -18.36 -7.31 -15.81
CA ALA A 108 -18.82 -8.21 -16.89
C ALA A 108 -20.35 -8.20 -17.16
N SER A 109 -21.12 -7.25 -16.63
CA SER A 109 -22.58 -7.35 -16.60
C SER A 109 -23.37 -6.06 -16.84
N GLY A 110 -22.74 -4.94 -17.24
CA GLY A 110 -23.45 -3.65 -17.36
C GLY A 110 -24.04 -3.14 -16.03
N GLN A 111 -23.80 -3.85 -14.93
CA GLN A 111 -24.21 -3.46 -13.60
C GLN A 111 -23.31 -2.33 -13.09
N PRO A 112 -23.86 -1.38 -12.33
CA PRO A 112 -23.07 -0.35 -11.67
C PRO A 112 -22.05 -0.99 -10.72
N PRO A 113 -20.89 -0.33 -10.48
CA PRO A 113 -19.86 -0.87 -9.60
C PRO A 113 -20.41 -1.14 -8.19
N PRO A 114 -19.81 -2.07 -7.43
CA PRO A 114 -20.27 -2.41 -6.09
C PRO A 114 -20.16 -1.23 -5.10
N ARG A 115 -19.26 -0.28 -5.39
CA ARG A 115 -19.02 0.93 -4.62
C ARG A 115 -18.68 2.09 -5.54
N THR A 116 -19.12 3.28 -5.16
CA THR A 116 -18.87 4.53 -5.90
C THR A 116 -18.39 5.60 -4.92
N PRO A 117 -17.26 6.28 -5.17
CA PRO A 117 -16.34 6.06 -6.28
C PRO A 117 -15.49 4.79 -6.07
N LEU A 118 -15.01 4.19 -7.16
CA LEU A 118 -14.06 3.08 -7.09
C LEU A 118 -12.77 3.50 -6.36
N PRO A 119 -12.13 2.62 -5.56
CA PRO A 119 -10.91 2.96 -4.85
C PRO A 119 -9.81 3.40 -5.83
N ILE A 120 -8.93 4.28 -5.35
CA ILE A 120 -7.76 4.70 -6.11
C ILE A 120 -6.71 3.58 -5.98
N ARG A 121 -6.15 3.15 -7.10
CA ARG A 121 -5.06 2.16 -7.10
C ARG A 121 -3.78 2.85 -6.66
N VAL A 122 -3.16 2.35 -5.59
CA VAL A 122 -2.06 3.06 -4.93
C VAL A 122 -0.68 2.46 -5.19
N GLY A 123 -0.61 1.40 -5.99
CA GLY A 123 0.61 0.64 -6.23
C GLY A 123 0.72 -0.61 -5.38
N ILE A 124 1.85 -1.33 -5.49
CA ILE A 124 2.07 -2.61 -4.81
C ILE A 124 3.36 -2.53 -3.98
N PRO A 125 3.26 -2.48 -2.64
CA PRO A 125 4.44 -2.54 -1.78
C PRO A 125 4.96 -3.98 -1.69
N VAL A 126 6.27 -4.11 -1.52
CA VAL A 126 6.98 -5.39 -1.41
C VAL A 126 7.89 -5.34 -0.19
N LEU A 127 7.92 -6.45 0.55
CA LEU A 127 8.88 -6.75 1.60
C LEU A 127 9.76 -7.90 1.10
N MET A 128 11.08 -7.76 1.21
CA MET A 128 12.10 -8.76 0.92
C MET A 128 12.96 -8.98 2.15
#